data_AF-A0A1I7UBL8-F1
#
_entry.id   AF-A0A1I7UBL8-F1
#
_cell.length_a   1.000
_cell.length_b   1.000
_cell.length_c   1.000
_cell.angle_alpha   90.00
_cell.angle_beta   90.00
_cell.angle_gamma   90.00
#
_symmetry.space_group_name_H-M   'P 1'
#
loop_
_entity.id
_entity.type
_entity.pdbx_description
1 polymer ?
#
loop_
_entity_poly.entity_id
_entity_poly.type
_entity_poly.pdbx_seq_one_letter_code
_entity_poly.pdbx_strand_id
1 'polypeptide(L)'
;MIETWGKPLLAKGPLVIQISWEECLLKCWNDPSCVLIHNTTPNCDYYIIGQVATVEKMTSDSIVAFRLPSTDTCPMLEPLLMEGTVQSTAQIQDQSIQYNVTLENDVWTFSPINFTLSCPSPTAKLITRGNMNLCMDVVQTSECINRPDAANACGNLGIPSTLMGIGSWDENEFVRVSAMNILNNQKTPITYSTLGIWLDGTRKSTCMPPAKKSPTCDGANEFDFWDPYCQSPVFQWRPSQPDGLTGSGSDADCLFFRVSNIPGDVAGVGDMP
;
A
#
# COMPACT_ATOMS: atom_id res chain seq x y z
N MET A 1 19.30 17.13 10.61
CA MET A 1 19.18 15.89 11.42
C MET A 1 20.19 15.94 12.54
N ILE A 2 19.96 15.21 13.64
CA ILE A 2 20.90 15.12 14.76
C ILE A 2 21.54 13.74 14.77
N GLU A 3 22.84 13.69 14.51
CA GLU A 3 23.65 12.47 14.55
C GLU A 3 24.21 12.25 15.96
N THR A 4 24.15 11.00 16.42
CA THR A 4 24.68 10.61 17.72
C THR A 4 24.96 9.11 17.78
N TRP A 5 25.63 8.67 18.84
CA TRP A 5 25.89 7.27 19.10
C TRP A 5 24.65 6.60 19.68
N GLY A 6 24.16 5.58 19.00
CA GLY A 6 22.98 4.85 19.44
C GLY A 6 22.66 3.66 18.58
N LYS A 7 21.77 2.80 19.06
CA LYS A 7 21.35 1.58 18.38
C LYS A 7 19.86 1.31 18.62
N PRO A 8 19.05 1.06 17.57
CA PRO A 8 17.65 0.66 17.76
C PRO A 8 17.54 -0.62 18.60
N LEU A 9 16.74 -0.58 19.68
CA LEU A 9 16.48 -1.72 20.57
C LEU A 9 15.19 -2.43 20.21
N LEU A 10 14.09 -1.67 20.15
CA LEU A 10 12.78 -2.15 19.77
C LEU A 10 12.39 -1.48 18.47
N ALA A 11 12.61 -2.18 17.36
CA ALA A 11 12.22 -1.74 16.04
C ALA A 11 11.70 -2.91 15.19
N LYS A 12 10.87 -2.61 14.18
CA LYS A 12 10.22 -3.59 13.31
C LYS A 12 10.33 -3.16 11.86
N GLY A 13 10.88 -4.05 11.03
CA GLY A 13 10.88 -3.94 9.57
C GLY A 13 11.42 -2.61 9.04
N PRO A 14 12.67 -2.21 9.36
CA PRO A 14 13.29 -1.08 8.70
C PRO A 14 13.31 -1.29 7.19
N LEU A 15 13.23 -0.19 6.44
CA LEU A 15 13.63 -0.20 5.04
C LEU A 15 15.16 -0.22 4.99
N VAL A 16 15.75 -1.34 4.59
CA VAL A 16 17.22 -1.47 4.43
C VAL A 16 17.60 -0.94 3.06
N ILE A 17 18.45 0.09 3.02
CA ILE A 17 18.88 0.76 1.80
C ILE A 17 20.39 0.62 1.63
N GLN A 18 20.84 0.17 0.47
CA GLN A 18 22.26 0.00 0.15
C GLN A 18 22.82 1.29 -0.48
N ILE A 19 23.09 2.29 0.36
CA ILE A 19 23.61 3.62 0.01
C ILE A 19 24.63 4.09 1.06
N SER A 20 25.41 5.14 0.78
CA SER A 20 26.31 5.69 1.79
C SER A 20 25.53 6.31 2.96
N TRP A 21 26.21 6.50 4.10
CA TRP A 21 25.60 7.16 5.26
C TRP A 21 25.13 8.58 4.93
N GLU A 22 25.93 9.33 4.18
CA GLU A 22 25.61 10.69 3.74
C GLU A 22 24.42 10.73 2.79
N GLU A 23 24.34 9.78 1.85
CA GLU A 23 23.18 9.63 0.97
C GLU A 23 21.92 9.29 1.77
N CYS A 24 22.05 8.49 2.83
CA CYS A 24 20.93 8.14 3.69
C CYS A 24 20.43 9.32 4.53
N LEU A 25 21.34 10.12 5.09
CA LEU A 25 21.02 11.38 5.77
C LEU A 25 20.22 12.31 4.85
N LEU A 26 20.69 12.51 3.61
CA LEU A 26 20.01 13.35 2.62
C LEU A 26 18.64 12.78 2.24
N LYS A 27 18.53 11.46 2.05
CA LYS A 27 17.26 10.80 1.76
C LYS A 27 16.25 10.99 2.90
N CYS A 28 16.66 10.75 4.14
CA CYS A 28 15.81 10.93 5.31
C CYS A 28 15.42 12.39 5.54
N TRP A 29 16.30 13.34 5.24
CA TRP A 29 15.99 14.75 5.31
C TRP A 29 14.92 15.18 4.29
N ASN A 30 15.04 14.70 3.06
CA ASN A 30 14.11 15.03 1.98
C ASN A 30 12.77 14.29 2.07
N ASP A 31 12.71 13.17 2.78
CA ASP A 31 11.49 12.37 2.94
C ASP A 31 10.79 12.69 4.28
N PRO A 32 9.67 13.44 4.27
CA PRO A 32 8.99 13.89 5.49
C PRO A 32 8.41 12.75 6.34
N SER A 33 8.38 11.51 5.83
CA SER A 33 7.98 10.34 6.61
C SER A 33 9.07 9.81 7.54
N CYS A 34 10.35 10.13 7.26
CA CYS A 34 11.49 9.63 8.02
C CYS A 34 11.48 10.16 9.46
N VAL A 35 11.81 9.32 10.44
CA VAL A 35 12.02 9.77 11.84
C VAL A 35 13.40 9.42 12.40
N LEU A 36 14.00 8.33 11.91
CA LEU A 36 15.28 7.83 12.37
C LEU A 36 15.98 7.06 11.23
N ILE A 37 17.30 7.18 11.18
CA ILE A 37 18.14 6.25 10.41
C ILE A 37 19.24 5.66 11.31
N HIS A 38 19.73 4.48 10.95
CA HIS A 38 20.79 3.76 11.66
C HIS A 38 21.83 3.24 10.67
N ASN A 39 23.11 3.49 10.97
CA ASN A 39 24.22 3.12 10.11
C ASN A 39 24.57 1.63 10.30
N THR A 40 24.31 0.83 9.26
CA THR A 40 24.59 -0.61 9.23
C THR A 40 25.58 -0.97 8.12
N THR A 41 26.54 -0.07 7.84
CA THR A 41 27.53 -0.13 6.74
C THR A 41 27.79 -1.57 6.24
N PRO A 42 27.56 -1.85 4.94
CA PRO A 42 27.37 -0.90 3.83
C PRO A 42 25.92 -0.39 3.66
N ASN A 43 25.01 -0.75 4.58
CA ASN A 43 23.60 -0.38 4.48
C ASN A 43 23.23 0.76 5.43
N CYS A 44 22.02 1.28 5.22
CA CYS A 44 21.34 2.19 6.12
C CYS A 44 19.95 1.66 6.42
N ASP A 45 19.64 1.49 7.70
CA ASP A 45 18.27 1.20 8.13
C ASP A 45 17.49 2.51 8.21
N TYR A 46 16.37 2.57 7.50
CA TYR A 46 15.47 3.72 7.46
C TYR A 46 14.17 3.40 8.20
N TYR A 47 13.77 4.28 9.12
CA TYR A 47 12.58 4.09 9.96
C TYR A 47 11.58 5.25 9.80
N ILE A 48 10.30 4.89 9.71
CA ILE A 48 9.17 5.81 9.90
C ILE A 48 8.59 5.67 11.32
N ILE A 49 7.73 6.61 11.75
CA ILE A 49 7.08 6.53 13.06
C ILE A 49 6.27 5.21 13.18
N GLY A 50 6.35 4.56 14.34
CA GLY A 50 5.74 3.25 14.61
C GLY A 50 6.62 2.04 14.26
N GLN A 51 7.64 2.21 13.42
CA GLN A 51 8.63 1.15 13.17
C GLN A 51 9.74 1.13 14.21
N VAL A 52 9.99 2.24 14.90
CA VAL A 52 10.95 2.33 16.00
C VAL A 52 10.23 2.80 17.26
N ALA A 53 10.39 2.03 18.33
CA ALA A 53 9.85 2.33 19.65
C ALA A 53 10.94 2.87 20.57
N THR A 54 12.11 2.22 20.60
CA THR A 54 13.22 2.63 21.46
C THR A 54 14.58 2.52 20.78
N VAL A 55 15.49 3.40 21.17
CA VAL A 55 16.90 3.45 20.74
C VAL A 55 17.76 3.57 21.98
N GLU A 56 18.75 2.70 22.13
CA GLU A 56 19.76 2.77 23.18
C GLU A 56 20.76 3.87 22.86
N LYS A 57 21.06 4.73 23.84
CA LYS A 57 22.17 5.67 23.78
C LYS A 57 23.48 4.95 24.03
N MET A 58 24.41 5.13 23.11
CA MET A 58 25.73 4.52 23.18
C MET A 58 26.82 5.59 23.28
N THR A 59 28.06 5.15 23.50
CA THR A 59 29.24 6.03 23.51
C THR A 59 30.13 5.85 22.27
N SER A 60 29.95 4.76 21.51
CA SER A 60 30.72 4.39 20.34
C SER A 60 30.01 3.31 19.50
N ASP A 61 30.63 2.91 18.38
CA ASP A 61 30.35 1.71 17.57
C ASP A 61 29.08 1.70 16.71
N SER A 62 28.05 2.46 17.06
CA SER A 62 26.79 2.50 16.33
C SER A 62 26.26 3.92 16.20
N ILE A 63 25.97 4.36 14.98
CA ILE A 63 25.52 5.73 14.71
C ILE A 63 24.05 5.71 14.30
N VAL A 64 23.29 6.61 14.90
CA VAL A 64 21.90 6.91 14.53
C VAL A 64 21.76 8.38 14.24
N ALA A 65 20.76 8.73 13.43
CA ALA A 65 20.41 10.12 13.19
C ALA A 65 18.90 10.34 13.30
N PHE A 66 18.51 11.29 14.15
CA PHE A 66 17.12 11.64 14.42
C PHE A 66 16.68 12.80 13.50
N ARG A 67 15.47 12.71 12.97
CA ARG A 67 14.82 13.83 12.27
C ARG A 67 14.03 14.66 13.27
N LEU A 68 14.44 15.91 13.46
CA LEU A 68 13.74 16.87 14.31
C LEU A 68 13.22 18.05 13.47
N PRO A 69 12.31 18.89 14.02
CA PRO A 69 11.85 20.09 13.35
C PRO A 69 13.03 20.98 12.95
N SER A 70 12.99 21.52 11.73
CA SER A 70 14.02 22.42 11.25
C SER A 70 13.96 23.74 12.01
N THR A 71 14.94 23.97 12.90
CA THR A 71 15.36 25.32 13.27
C THR A 71 16.63 25.63 12.46
N ASP A 72 16.77 26.85 11.94
CA ASP A 72 17.94 27.28 11.16
C ASP A 72 19.28 27.20 11.93
N THR A 73 19.21 26.89 13.22
CA THR A 73 20.36 26.66 14.10
C THR A 73 20.12 25.40 14.93
N CYS A 74 21.14 24.53 15.01
CA CYS A 74 21.16 23.48 16.01
C CYS A 74 21.39 24.14 17.38
N PRO A 75 20.48 23.99 18.35
CA PRO A 75 20.68 24.59 19.66
C PRO A 75 21.92 23.96 20.32
N MET A 76 22.73 24.78 20.98
CA MET A 76 23.95 24.36 21.70
C MET A 76 23.64 23.37 22.85
N LEU A 77 22.37 23.31 23.25
CA LEU A 77 21.79 22.52 24.33
C LEU A 77 20.58 21.79 23.76
N GLU A 78 20.80 20.69 23.05
CA GLU A 78 19.72 19.90 22.49
C GLU A 78 19.14 18.94 23.56
N PRO A 79 17.84 19.05 23.92
CA PRO A 79 17.22 18.16 24.92
C PRO A 79 17.32 16.68 24.54
N LEU A 80 17.34 16.37 23.24
CA LEU A 80 17.56 15.01 22.74
C LEU A 80 18.91 14.41 23.20
N LEU A 81 19.91 15.23 23.55
CA LEU A 81 21.25 14.75 23.94
C LEU A 81 21.48 14.75 25.47
N MET A 82 20.70 15.53 26.23
CA MET A 82 20.96 15.85 27.64
C MET A 82 19.88 15.37 28.63
N GLU A 83 19.09 14.39 28.22
CA GLU A 83 17.84 13.97 28.88
C GLU A 83 16.73 15.02 28.76
N GLY A 84 15.59 14.60 28.22
CA GLY A 84 14.52 15.52 27.86
C GLY A 84 13.63 14.98 26.76
N THR A 85 12.57 15.73 26.46
CA THR A 85 11.60 15.39 25.42
C THR A 85 11.63 16.43 24.31
N VAL A 86 11.73 15.97 23.07
CA VAL A 86 11.62 16.79 21.88
C VAL A 86 10.40 16.37 21.08
N GLN A 87 9.63 17.35 20.61
CA GLN A 87 8.48 17.11 19.73
C GLN A 87 8.90 17.26 18.28
N SER A 88 8.37 16.41 17.41
CA SER A 88 8.61 16.42 15.98
C SER A 88 7.35 16.00 15.22
N THR A 89 7.41 16.14 13.90
CA THR A 89 6.28 15.85 13.01
C THR A 89 6.78 15.03 11.83
N ALA A 90 6.07 13.95 11.51
CA ALA A 90 6.26 13.16 10.30
C ALA A 90 5.03 13.29 9.40
N GLN A 91 5.22 13.21 8.08
CA GLN A 91 4.12 13.10 7.12
C GLN A 91 4.00 11.66 6.66
N ILE A 92 2.83 11.06 6.85
CA ILE A 92 2.53 9.71 6.37
C ILE A 92 1.16 9.74 5.69
N GLN A 93 1.09 9.32 4.42
CA GLN A 93 -0.17 9.25 3.65
C GLN A 93 -1.00 10.54 3.75
N ASP A 94 -0.34 11.69 3.54
CA ASP A 94 -0.93 13.04 3.64
C ASP A 94 -1.47 13.44 5.02
N GLN A 95 -1.15 12.66 6.06
CA GLN A 95 -1.44 12.98 7.45
C GLN A 95 -0.19 13.48 8.17
N SER A 96 -0.37 14.56 8.92
CA SER A 96 0.65 15.13 9.79
C SER A 96 0.59 14.46 11.16
N ILE A 97 1.58 13.63 11.47
CA ILE A 97 1.67 12.88 12.73
C ILE A 97 2.66 13.57 13.65
N GLN A 98 2.17 14.08 14.78
CA GLN A 98 3.04 14.57 15.86
C GLN A 98 3.56 13.39 16.66
N TYR A 99 4.87 13.39 16.94
CA TYR A 99 5.51 12.42 17.79
C TYR A 99 6.53 13.10 18.72
N ASN A 100 6.82 12.46 19.84
CA ASN A 100 7.86 12.89 20.74
C ASN A 100 9.00 11.87 20.76
N VAL A 101 10.20 12.35 21.03
CA VAL A 101 11.36 11.53 21.38
C VAL A 101 11.84 11.96 22.76
N THR A 102 11.76 11.06 23.72
CA THR A 102 12.16 11.30 25.11
C THR A 102 13.41 10.51 25.42
N LEU A 103 14.50 11.18 25.80
CA LEU A 103 15.69 10.56 26.36
C LEU A 103 15.58 10.51 27.88
N GLU A 104 15.57 9.31 28.44
CA GLU A 104 15.60 9.06 29.89
C GLU A 104 16.38 7.76 30.15
N ASN A 105 17.28 7.75 31.13
CA ASN A 105 18.07 6.56 31.50
C ASN A 105 18.81 5.93 30.29
N ASP A 106 19.44 6.77 29.46
CA ASP A 106 20.16 6.36 28.25
C ASP A 106 19.31 5.60 27.20
N VAL A 107 17.98 5.79 27.22
CA VAL A 107 17.09 5.25 26.20
C VAL A 107 16.23 6.36 25.60
N TRP A 108 16.30 6.53 24.28
CA TRP A 108 15.34 7.33 23.54
C TRP A 108 14.07 6.51 23.29
N THR A 109 12.93 7.04 23.70
CA THR A 109 11.61 6.44 23.48
C THR A 109 10.78 7.31 22.55
N PHE A 110 10.26 6.72 21.48
CA PHE A 110 9.33 7.37 20.55
C PHE A 110 7.90 7.25 21.06
N SER A 111 7.15 8.34 21.09
CA SER A 111 5.72 8.33 21.40
C SER A 111 4.89 8.96 20.28
N PRO A 112 3.78 8.35 19.82
CA PRO A 112 3.21 7.11 20.33
C PRO A 112 4.01 5.86 19.93
N ILE A 113 4.27 4.99 20.90
CA ILE A 113 5.06 3.74 20.75
C ILE A 113 4.39 2.77 19.77
N ASN A 114 3.06 2.81 19.68
CA ASN A 114 2.24 1.92 18.86
C ASN A 114 1.52 2.68 17.74
N PHE A 115 2.24 3.51 16.99
CA PHE A 115 1.68 4.06 15.76
C PHE A 115 1.45 2.93 14.77
N THR A 116 0.19 2.65 14.47
CA THR A 116 -0.18 1.68 13.44
C THR A 116 -0.62 2.47 12.23
N LEU A 117 0.03 2.25 11.09
CA LEU A 117 -0.42 2.80 9.82
C LEU A 117 -1.84 2.31 9.56
N SER A 118 -2.76 3.25 9.34
CA SER A 118 -4.15 2.96 9.02
C SER A 118 -4.52 3.64 7.72
N CYS A 119 -5.37 2.99 6.93
CA CYS A 119 -5.85 3.60 5.70
C CYS A 119 -6.79 4.79 5.99
N PRO A 120 -6.81 5.82 5.14
CA PRO A 120 -7.71 6.96 5.31
C PRO A 120 -9.20 6.54 5.33
N SER A 121 -9.55 5.52 4.54
CA SER A 121 -10.88 4.93 4.53
C SER A 121 -11.02 3.84 5.60
N PRO A 122 -12.08 3.85 6.42
CA PRO A 122 -12.31 2.82 7.44
C PRO A 122 -12.67 1.45 6.86
N THR A 123 -13.03 1.38 5.57
CA THR A 123 -13.30 0.12 4.87
C THR A 123 -12.08 -0.42 4.13
N ALA A 124 -11.03 0.39 3.99
CA ALA A 124 -9.81 -0.01 3.32
C ALA A 124 -8.92 -0.89 4.20
N LYS A 125 -8.25 -1.85 3.56
CA LYS A 125 -7.26 -2.73 4.18
C LYS A 125 -5.86 -2.23 3.85
N LEU A 126 -5.02 -2.12 4.88
CA LEU A 126 -3.59 -1.94 4.68
C LEU A 126 -3.00 -3.24 4.12
N ILE A 127 -2.35 -3.14 2.97
CA ILE A 127 -1.66 -4.25 2.31
C ILE A 127 -0.20 -3.88 2.11
N THR A 128 0.67 -4.89 2.12
CA THR A 128 2.11 -4.69 1.90
C THR A 128 2.51 -5.41 0.62
N ARG A 129 3.07 -4.67 -0.34
CA ARG A 129 3.61 -5.21 -1.60
C ARG A 129 5.10 -4.90 -1.67
N GLY A 130 5.94 -5.91 -1.41
CA GLY A 130 7.37 -5.71 -1.22
C GLY A 130 7.64 -4.77 -0.03
N ASN A 131 8.28 -3.62 -0.29
CA ASN A 131 8.60 -2.62 0.73
C ASN A 131 7.57 -1.47 0.80
N MET A 132 6.48 -1.55 0.02
CA MET A 132 5.45 -0.51 -0.04
C MET A 132 4.22 -0.93 0.76
N ASN A 133 3.68 0.01 1.56
CA ASN A 133 2.38 -0.14 2.20
C ASN A 133 1.33 0.63 1.39
N LEU A 134 0.27 -0.06 0.99
CA LEU A 134 -0.82 0.47 0.17
C LEU A 134 -2.15 0.27 0.89
N CYS A 135 -3.16 1.04 0.48
CA CYS A 135 -4.52 0.89 0.96
C CYS A 135 -5.40 0.36 -0.16
N MET A 136 -5.91 -0.86 0.02
CA MET A 136 -6.87 -1.46 -0.90
C MET A 136 -8.28 -1.20 -0.37
N ASP A 137 -9.15 -0.62 -1.19
CA ASP A 137 -10.55 -0.38 -0.86
C ASP A 137 -11.45 -0.92 -1.97
N VAL A 138 -12.68 -1.30 -1.62
CA VAL A 138 -13.71 -1.70 -2.57
C VAL A 138 -14.85 -0.70 -2.46
N VAL A 139 -15.00 0.12 -3.48
CA VAL A 139 -15.93 1.26 -3.46
C VAL A 139 -17.23 0.91 -4.16
N GLN A 140 -18.35 1.15 -3.48
CA GLN A 140 -19.69 1.07 -4.07
C GLN A 140 -20.09 2.41 -4.70
N THR A 141 -20.65 2.37 -5.90
CA THR A 141 -21.37 3.49 -6.52
C THR A 141 -22.88 3.34 -6.41
N SER A 142 -23.62 4.45 -6.54
CA SER A 142 -25.09 4.46 -6.49
C SER A 142 -25.73 3.85 -7.75
N GLU A 143 -24.99 3.82 -8.85
CA GLU A 143 -25.41 3.30 -10.16
C GLU A 143 -24.30 2.42 -10.75
N CYS A 144 -24.65 1.56 -11.71
CA CYS A 144 -23.67 0.79 -12.45
C CYS A 144 -22.85 1.70 -13.35
N ILE A 145 -21.53 1.54 -13.29
CA ILE A 145 -20.58 2.31 -14.09
C ILE A 145 -19.71 1.38 -14.93
N ASN A 146 -19.11 1.89 -16.00
CA ASN A 146 -18.11 1.16 -16.78
C ASN A 146 -16.72 1.25 -16.11
N ARG A 147 -15.73 0.50 -16.63
CA ARG A 147 -14.36 0.48 -16.09
C ARG A 147 -13.68 1.86 -16.13
N PRO A 148 -13.67 2.63 -17.25
CA PRO A 148 -13.10 3.97 -17.26
C PRO A 148 -13.67 4.90 -16.19
N ASP A 149 -14.99 4.89 -15.99
CA ASP A 149 -15.65 5.69 -14.95
C ASP A 149 -15.25 5.23 -13.55
N ALA A 150 -15.06 3.92 -13.33
CA ALA A 150 -14.57 3.39 -12.06
C ALA A 150 -13.13 3.82 -11.77
N ALA A 151 -12.27 3.79 -12.79
CA ALA A 151 -10.89 4.25 -12.68
C ALA A 151 -10.82 5.75 -12.38
N ASN A 152 -11.68 6.55 -13.00
CA ASN A 152 -11.81 7.98 -12.70
C ASN A 152 -12.33 8.23 -11.28
N ALA A 153 -13.34 7.46 -10.83
CA ALA A 153 -13.88 7.56 -9.47
C ALA A 153 -12.82 7.23 -8.39
N CYS A 154 -11.96 6.24 -8.67
CA CYS A 154 -10.85 5.88 -7.78
C CYS A 154 -9.64 6.82 -7.90
N GLY A 155 -9.58 7.67 -8.93
CA GLY A 155 -8.43 8.55 -9.18
C GLY A 155 -8.13 9.53 -8.03
N ASN A 156 -9.13 9.91 -7.24
CA ASN A 156 -8.95 10.75 -6.04
C ASN A 156 -8.49 9.96 -4.80
N LEU A 157 -8.52 8.63 -4.85
CA LEU A 157 -8.14 7.74 -3.75
C LEU A 157 -6.75 7.12 -3.96
N GLY A 158 -6.20 7.21 -5.17
CA GLY A 158 -4.96 6.53 -5.54
C GLY A 158 -4.37 7.07 -6.83
N ILE A 159 -4.01 6.17 -7.74
CA ILE A 159 -3.38 6.53 -9.00
C ILE A 159 -4.46 6.95 -10.00
N PRO A 160 -4.37 8.15 -10.61
CA PRO A 160 -5.34 8.60 -11.61
C PRO A 160 -5.51 7.58 -12.75
N SER A 161 -6.75 7.40 -13.19
CA SER A 161 -7.12 6.55 -14.33
C SER A 161 -6.73 5.07 -14.19
N THR A 162 -6.38 4.61 -13.00
CA THR A 162 -5.91 3.25 -12.74
C THR A 162 -6.72 2.61 -11.62
N LEU A 163 -7.06 1.33 -11.79
CA LEU A 163 -7.64 0.51 -10.73
C LEU A 163 -6.54 -0.31 -10.06
N MET A 164 -6.81 -0.85 -8.87
CA MET A 164 -5.84 -1.72 -8.20
C MET A 164 -5.98 -3.16 -8.70
N GLY A 165 -4.84 -3.83 -8.94
CA GLY A 165 -4.81 -5.27 -9.21
C GLY A 165 -4.94 -6.09 -7.93
N ILE A 166 -5.11 -7.41 -8.04
CA ILE A 166 -5.09 -8.34 -6.89
C ILE A 166 -3.73 -9.04 -6.86
N GLY A 167 -2.87 -8.72 -5.90
CA GLY A 167 -1.49 -9.21 -5.85
C GLY A 167 -1.27 -10.49 -5.06
N SER A 168 -2.27 -10.94 -4.29
CA SER A 168 -2.17 -12.13 -3.44
C SER A 168 -3.53 -12.77 -3.17
N TRP A 169 -3.53 -14.00 -2.66
CA TRP A 169 -4.75 -14.67 -2.22
C TRP A 169 -5.44 -13.96 -1.04
N ASP A 170 -4.67 -13.32 -0.15
CA ASP A 170 -5.22 -12.54 0.97
C ASP A 170 -5.89 -11.23 0.51
N GLU A 171 -5.38 -10.64 -0.58
CA GLU A 171 -6.04 -9.51 -1.25
C GLU A 171 -7.32 -9.98 -1.95
N ASN A 172 -7.29 -11.16 -2.60
CA ASN A 172 -8.44 -11.76 -3.25
C ASN A 172 -9.60 -12.00 -2.27
N GLU A 173 -9.28 -12.60 -1.11
CA GLU A 173 -10.27 -12.83 -0.05
C GLU A 173 -10.80 -11.51 0.53
N PHE A 174 -9.97 -10.48 0.66
CA PHE A 174 -10.42 -9.16 1.06
C PHE A 174 -11.43 -8.59 0.04
N VAL A 175 -11.12 -8.62 -1.26
CA VAL A 175 -12.04 -8.16 -2.30
C VAL A 175 -13.35 -8.96 -2.25
N ARG A 176 -13.28 -10.28 -2.09
CA ARG A 176 -14.46 -11.16 -1.99
C ARG A 176 -15.34 -10.79 -0.80
N VAL A 177 -14.77 -10.67 0.41
CA VAL A 177 -15.51 -10.35 1.64
C VAL A 177 -16.12 -8.96 1.56
N SER A 178 -15.35 -7.97 1.10
CA SER A 178 -15.82 -6.60 0.94
C SER A 178 -16.96 -6.50 -0.08
N ALA A 179 -16.82 -7.15 -1.25
CA ALA A 179 -17.85 -7.20 -2.27
C ALA A 179 -19.13 -7.92 -1.79
N MET A 180 -19.00 -9.04 -1.06
CA MET A 180 -20.14 -9.73 -0.44
C MET A 180 -20.83 -8.86 0.62
N ASN A 181 -20.07 -8.12 1.42
CA ASN A 181 -20.62 -7.20 2.41
C ASN A 181 -21.42 -6.07 1.72
N ILE A 182 -20.90 -5.53 0.61
CA ILE A 182 -21.62 -4.56 -0.22
C ILE A 182 -22.90 -5.17 -0.81
N LEU A 183 -22.83 -6.39 -1.37
CA LEU A 183 -23.98 -7.11 -1.91
C LEU A 183 -25.09 -7.32 -0.86
N ASN A 184 -24.74 -7.58 0.39
CA ASN A 184 -25.71 -7.79 1.46
C ASN A 184 -26.26 -6.47 2.06
N ASN A 185 -25.55 -5.36 1.88
CA ASN A 185 -25.87 -4.06 2.49
C ASN A 185 -25.92 -2.93 1.46
N GLN A 186 -26.49 -3.21 0.29
CA GLN A 186 -26.44 -2.33 -0.87
C GLN A 186 -27.08 -0.97 -0.58
N LYS A 187 -26.33 0.12 -0.84
CA LYS A 187 -26.82 1.50 -0.76
C LYS A 187 -27.28 2.02 -2.13
N THR A 188 -27.98 1.19 -2.89
CA THR A 188 -28.45 1.49 -4.26
C THR A 188 -29.98 1.53 -4.31
N PRO A 189 -30.59 2.28 -5.25
CA PRO A 189 -32.05 2.30 -5.42
C PRO A 189 -32.62 0.94 -5.86
N ILE A 190 -31.81 0.14 -6.56
CA ILE A 190 -32.15 -1.20 -7.04
C ILE A 190 -31.29 -2.20 -6.27
N THR A 191 -31.91 -3.27 -5.77
CA THR A 191 -31.20 -4.39 -5.12
C THR A 191 -30.80 -5.42 -6.16
N TYR A 192 -29.51 -5.71 -6.24
CA TYR A 192 -28.95 -6.72 -7.12
C TYR A 192 -28.73 -8.04 -6.38
N SER A 193 -28.87 -9.17 -7.08
CA SER A 193 -28.46 -10.50 -6.59
C SER A 193 -27.01 -10.84 -6.94
N THR A 194 -26.37 -10.01 -7.77
CA THR A 194 -25.00 -10.17 -8.25
C THR A 194 -24.37 -8.79 -8.37
N LEU A 195 -23.10 -8.66 -7.98
CA LEU A 195 -22.30 -7.46 -8.22
C LEU A 195 -21.00 -7.80 -8.93
N GLY A 196 -20.54 -6.87 -9.76
CA GLY A 196 -19.21 -6.86 -10.37
C GLY A 196 -18.41 -5.67 -9.85
N ILE A 197 -17.16 -5.92 -9.47
CA ILE A 197 -16.19 -4.90 -9.05
C ILE A 197 -15.13 -4.80 -10.14
N TRP A 198 -14.96 -3.63 -10.74
CA TRP A 198 -13.93 -3.43 -11.74
C TRP A 198 -12.53 -3.60 -11.15
N LEU A 199 -11.67 -4.32 -11.87
CA LEU A 199 -10.26 -4.52 -11.52
C LEU A 199 -9.36 -3.91 -12.58
N ASP A 200 -8.08 -3.76 -12.26
CA ASP A 200 -7.09 -3.48 -13.29
C ASP A 200 -6.93 -4.67 -14.26
N GLY A 201 -6.60 -4.37 -15.53
CA GLY A 201 -6.52 -5.36 -16.61
C GLY A 201 -7.43 -5.07 -17.81
N THR A 202 -6.85 -4.69 -18.94
CA THR A 202 -7.55 -4.54 -20.23
C THR A 202 -6.95 -5.52 -21.22
N ARG A 203 -7.80 -6.20 -21.98
CA ARG A 203 -7.38 -7.25 -22.91
C ARG A 203 -6.46 -6.69 -23.98
N LYS A 204 -5.38 -7.40 -24.25
CA LYS A 204 -4.48 -7.13 -25.38
C LYS A 204 -5.22 -7.37 -26.68
N SER A 205 -5.09 -6.46 -27.64
CA SER A 205 -5.64 -6.64 -28.99
C SER A 205 -5.13 -7.90 -29.69
N THR A 206 -3.94 -8.40 -29.31
CA THR A 206 -3.37 -9.67 -29.80
C THR A 206 -4.00 -10.91 -29.18
N CYS A 207 -4.77 -10.76 -28.09
CA CYS A 207 -5.50 -11.82 -27.40
C CYS A 207 -7.03 -11.65 -27.56
N MET A 208 -7.45 -11.12 -28.71
CA MET A 208 -8.84 -11.03 -29.17
C MET A 208 -9.08 -11.95 -30.38
N PRO A 209 -10.31 -12.42 -30.64
CA PRO A 209 -10.62 -13.18 -31.85
C PRO A 209 -10.13 -12.46 -33.12
N PRO A 210 -9.49 -13.16 -34.07
CA PRO A 210 -9.43 -14.62 -34.24
C PRO A 210 -8.24 -15.32 -33.54
N ALA A 211 -7.56 -14.67 -32.59
CA ALA A 211 -6.49 -15.31 -31.84
C ALA A 211 -6.96 -16.58 -31.11
N LYS A 212 -6.01 -17.46 -30.78
CA LYS A 212 -6.27 -18.71 -30.06
C LYS A 212 -5.49 -18.73 -28.76
N LYS A 213 -5.96 -19.54 -27.81
CA LYS A 213 -5.24 -19.79 -26.56
C LYS A 213 -3.80 -20.21 -26.84
N SER A 214 -2.88 -19.57 -26.15
CA SER A 214 -1.44 -19.77 -26.22
C SER A 214 -0.81 -19.34 -24.91
N PRO A 215 0.47 -19.66 -24.61
CA PRO A 215 1.09 -19.20 -23.37
C PRO A 215 1.04 -17.68 -23.15
N THR A 216 1.02 -16.89 -24.22
CA THR A 216 0.91 -15.42 -24.18
C THR A 216 -0.53 -14.90 -24.14
N CYS A 217 -1.51 -15.75 -24.42
CA CYS A 217 -2.93 -15.45 -24.37
C CYS A 217 -3.66 -16.58 -23.62
N ASP A 218 -3.34 -16.72 -22.33
CA ASP A 218 -4.04 -17.60 -21.40
C ASP A 218 -4.03 -16.97 -20.00
N GLY A 219 -5.21 -16.87 -19.39
CA GLY A 219 -5.36 -16.32 -18.04
C GLY A 219 -4.97 -14.85 -17.96
N ALA A 220 -4.17 -14.47 -16.97
CA ALA A 220 -3.76 -13.08 -16.76
C ALA A 220 -2.87 -12.54 -17.90
N ASN A 221 -2.21 -13.42 -18.66
CA ASN A 221 -1.34 -13.01 -19.76
C ASN A 221 -2.12 -12.35 -20.92
N GLU A 222 -3.43 -12.54 -20.98
CA GLU A 222 -4.31 -11.93 -22.00
C GLU A 222 -4.48 -10.42 -21.83
N PHE A 223 -4.06 -9.84 -20.70
CA PHE A 223 -4.34 -8.46 -20.32
C PHE A 223 -3.06 -7.64 -20.11
N ASP A 224 -3.18 -6.34 -20.34
CA ASP A 224 -2.23 -5.32 -19.91
C ASP A 224 -2.67 -4.75 -18.55
N PHE A 225 -1.72 -4.48 -17.65
CA PHE A 225 -1.95 -3.98 -16.30
C PHE A 225 -1.24 -2.65 -16.10
N TRP A 226 -1.93 -1.68 -15.49
CA TRP A 226 -1.45 -0.32 -15.25
C TRP A 226 -1.18 -0.03 -13.77
N ASP A 227 -1.62 -0.88 -12.84
CA ASP A 227 -1.21 -0.80 -11.43
C ASP A 227 0.31 -1.06 -11.33
N PRO A 228 1.13 -0.02 -11.06
CA PRO A 228 2.58 -0.17 -11.02
C PRO A 228 3.04 -1.06 -9.87
N TYR A 229 2.15 -1.32 -8.90
CA TYR A 229 2.41 -2.17 -7.75
C TYR A 229 1.82 -3.57 -7.91
N CYS A 230 1.14 -3.90 -9.03
CA CYS A 230 0.59 -5.22 -9.31
C CYS A 230 0.65 -5.59 -10.80
N GLN A 231 1.87 -5.76 -11.32
CA GLN A 231 2.11 -6.14 -12.72
C GLN A 231 1.95 -7.66 -12.97
N SER A 232 1.77 -8.45 -11.91
CA SER A 232 1.60 -9.91 -11.99
C SER A 232 0.50 -10.35 -11.03
N PRO A 233 -0.77 -10.09 -11.37
CA PRO A 233 -1.87 -10.34 -10.46
C PRO A 233 -2.14 -11.83 -10.24
N VAL A 234 -2.69 -12.13 -9.07
CA VAL A 234 -3.11 -13.45 -8.62
C VAL A 234 -4.63 -13.49 -8.59
N PHE A 235 -5.22 -14.01 -9.66
CA PHE A 235 -6.66 -14.08 -9.80
C PHE A 235 -7.24 -15.44 -9.42
N GLN A 236 -8.36 -15.39 -8.72
CA GLN A 236 -9.27 -16.53 -8.59
C GLN A 236 -10.22 -16.48 -9.77
N TRP A 237 -9.88 -17.12 -10.88
CA TRP A 237 -10.75 -17.16 -12.04
C TRP A 237 -12.06 -17.89 -11.71
N ARG A 238 -13.17 -17.36 -12.24
CA ARG A 238 -14.43 -18.10 -12.29
C ARG A 238 -14.29 -19.29 -13.25
N PRO A 239 -15.14 -20.32 -13.11
CA PRO A 239 -15.16 -21.42 -14.06
C PRO A 239 -15.25 -20.92 -15.51
N SER A 240 -14.39 -21.47 -16.37
CA SER A 240 -14.31 -21.16 -17.81
C SER A 240 -13.81 -19.76 -18.19
N GLN A 241 -13.21 -19.00 -17.27
CA GLN A 241 -12.72 -17.65 -17.53
C GLN A 241 -11.17 -17.58 -17.52
N PRO A 242 -10.55 -16.60 -18.21
CA PRO A 242 -11.17 -15.65 -19.13
C PRO A 242 -11.68 -16.34 -20.40
N ASP A 243 -12.80 -15.88 -20.95
CA ASP A 243 -13.48 -16.50 -22.09
C ASP A 243 -13.49 -15.66 -23.38
N GLY A 244 -12.92 -14.46 -23.41
CA GLY A 244 -12.95 -13.56 -24.57
C GLY A 244 -12.36 -14.10 -25.87
N LEU A 245 -11.55 -15.18 -25.83
CA LEU A 245 -11.07 -15.88 -27.03
C LEU A 245 -12.04 -16.94 -27.58
N THR A 246 -12.99 -17.38 -26.74
CA THR A 246 -13.92 -18.49 -27.03
C THR A 246 -15.39 -18.09 -26.93
N GLY A 247 -15.69 -16.95 -26.31
CA GLY A 247 -17.00 -16.36 -26.17
C GLY A 247 -17.46 -15.72 -27.48
N SER A 248 -18.77 -15.79 -27.74
CA SER A 248 -19.40 -15.27 -28.95
C SER A 248 -19.72 -13.77 -28.91
N GLY A 249 -18.97 -12.97 -28.12
CA GLY A 249 -19.23 -11.55 -27.88
C GLY A 249 -17.94 -10.72 -27.87
N SER A 250 -18.02 -9.48 -28.36
CA SER A 250 -16.88 -8.59 -28.61
C SER A 250 -16.42 -7.77 -27.40
N ASP A 251 -17.11 -7.81 -26.26
CA ASP A 251 -16.90 -6.79 -25.23
C ASP A 251 -16.17 -7.32 -23.99
N ALA A 252 -15.62 -8.56 -24.07
CA ALA A 252 -14.77 -9.30 -23.11
C ALA A 252 -13.43 -8.64 -22.73
N ASP A 253 -13.37 -7.31 -22.72
CA ASP A 253 -12.14 -6.54 -22.76
C ASP A 253 -11.62 -6.16 -21.38
N CYS A 254 -12.46 -6.21 -20.36
CA CYS A 254 -12.15 -5.66 -19.03
C CYS A 254 -12.35 -6.71 -17.93
N LEU A 255 -11.49 -6.67 -16.92
CA LEU A 255 -11.59 -7.56 -15.76
C LEU A 255 -12.54 -7.03 -14.68
N PHE A 256 -13.33 -7.93 -14.10
CA PHE A 256 -14.16 -7.65 -12.94
C PHE A 256 -14.15 -8.83 -11.96
N PHE A 257 -14.26 -8.53 -10.66
CA PHE A 257 -14.53 -9.51 -9.62
C PHE A 257 -16.02 -9.64 -9.38
N ARG A 258 -16.58 -10.84 -9.57
CA ARG A 258 -18.01 -11.11 -9.37
C ARG A 258 -18.29 -11.73 -8.01
N VAL A 259 -19.37 -11.28 -7.38
CA VAL A 259 -19.99 -11.94 -6.23
C VAL A 259 -21.49 -12.08 -6.44
N SER A 260 -22.11 -13.07 -5.80
CA SER A 260 -23.53 -13.39 -5.99
C SER A 260 -24.12 -14.06 -4.75
N ASN A 261 -25.41 -13.84 -4.50
CA ASN A 261 -26.19 -14.56 -3.50
C ASN A 261 -27.02 -15.70 -4.11
N ILE A 262 -26.88 -15.94 -5.41
CA ILE A 262 -27.56 -17.01 -6.13
C ILE A 262 -26.85 -18.35 -5.82
N PRO A 263 -27.58 -19.38 -5.37
CA PRO A 263 -26.99 -20.69 -5.10
C PRO A 263 -26.28 -21.27 -6.32
N GLY A 264 -25.03 -21.72 -6.12
CA GLY A 264 -24.22 -22.33 -7.17
C GLY A 264 -23.41 -21.36 -8.03
N ASP A 265 -23.58 -20.04 -7.86
CA ASP A 265 -22.71 -19.06 -8.52
C ASP A 265 -21.42 -18.86 -7.72
N VAL A 266 -20.28 -18.94 -8.41
CA VAL A 266 -18.96 -18.92 -7.79
C VAL A 266 -18.36 -17.53 -7.93
N ALA A 267 -17.92 -16.97 -6.80
CA ALA A 267 -17.20 -15.71 -6.76
C ALA A 267 -15.81 -15.84 -7.39
N GLY A 268 -15.38 -14.79 -8.07
CA GLY A 268 -14.07 -14.76 -8.71
C GLY A 268 -14.00 -13.75 -9.85
N VAL A 269 -12.83 -13.71 -10.48
CA VAL A 269 -12.53 -12.84 -11.61
C VAL A 269 -13.11 -13.41 -12.89
N GLY A 270 -13.70 -12.53 -13.67
CA GLY A 270 -14.04 -12.76 -15.06
C GLY A 270 -13.66 -11.59 -15.95
N ASP A 271 -13.69 -11.84 -17.25
CA ASP A 271 -13.73 -10.82 -18.29
C ASP A 271 -15.19 -10.50 -18.62
N MET A 272 -15.56 -9.22 -18.55
CA MET A 272 -16.93 -8.78 -18.78
C MET A 272 -17.23 -8.85 -20.27
N PRO A 273 -18.18 -9.66 -20.77
CA PRO A 273 -18.48 -9.78 -22.20
C PRO A 273 -19.20 -8.59 -22.80
#